data_AF-A0A0D6KIS7-F1
#
_entry.id   AF-A0A0D6KIS7-F1
#
_cell.length_a   1.000
_cell.length_b   1.000
_cell.length_c   1.000
_cell.angle_alpha   90.00
_cell.angle_beta   90.00
_cell.angle_gamma   90.00
#
_symmetry.space_group_name_H-M   'P 1'
#
loop_
_entity.id
_entity.type
_entity.pdbx_description
1 polymer ?
#
loop_
_entity_poly.entity_id
_entity_poly.type
_entity_poly.pdbx_seq_one_letter_code
_entity_poly.pdbx_strand_id
1 'polypeptide(L)'
;MYILSVLFSATKPMYNNYNQSSFPHPGSLSIWRGNYFNYVVPNNWRVVEDGQFAVVLVSPDNAALTIMVGNSGLPVNYNPWQFVYEKLLAMQPYDLRIGQPRPAPPIAGCSVAYEFDCTYFSNGIPYQGLAKCSVAYSYNICTMVMTCAASHQSQWANYASWLPQVAFQVSATNGAAFGMQGIMAQNLDISQTEGQRYQEYREWSQRTWDEVRGQRNESIDRQNFQFRENLGNVTTWTNSYGYPTVELPNNYNYYWINRQGQIYGTNNSTENPNFGSTQDWVRMNRYLP
;
A
#
# COMPACT_ATOMS: atom_id res chain seq x y z
N MET A 1 1.05 -21.70 28.29
CA MET A 1 1.10 -20.22 28.41
C MET A 1 2.05 -19.84 29.55
N TYR A 2 3.30 -20.30 29.51
CA TYR A 2 4.32 -20.07 30.55
C TYR A 2 5.64 -19.50 29.97
N ILE A 3 5.72 -19.27 28.66
CA ILE A 3 7.00 -18.99 27.98
C ILE A 3 7.34 -17.49 27.98
N LEU A 4 6.35 -16.61 27.79
CA LEU A 4 6.58 -15.15 27.78
C LEU A 4 6.97 -14.57 29.15
N SER A 5 6.54 -15.18 30.25
CA SER A 5 6.83 -14.70 31.62
C SER A 5 8.27 -14.96 32.09
N VAL A 6 8.97 -15.94 31.50
CA VAL A 6 10.33 -16.31 31.93
C VAL A 6 11.40 -15.40 31.29
N LEU A 7 11.08 -14.73 30.18
CA LEU A 7 12.04 -13.92 29.40
C LEU A 7 12.34 -12.53 29.98
N PHE A 8 11.49 -11.98 30.86
CA PHE A 8 11.64 -10.61 31.36
C PHE A 8 12.24 -10.49 32.78
N SER A 9 12.61 -11.59 33.44
CA SER A 9 13.07 -11.57 34.84
C SER A 9 14.59 -11.45 35.05
N ALA A 10 15.40 -11.19 34.01
CA ALA A 10 16.85 -11.17 34.16
C ALA A 10 17.55 -10.08 33.34
N THR A 11 17.45 -8.82 33.75
CA THR A 11 18.42 -7.78 33.37
C THR A 11 18.63 -6.79 34.52
N LYS A 12 19.83 -6.82 35.11
CA LYS A 12 20.33 -5.78 36.01
C LYS A 12 20.46 -4.45 35.25
N PRO A 13 20.11 -3.29 35.83
CA PRO A 13 20.27 -2.02 35.15
C PRO A 13 21.76 -1.64 35.13
N MET A 14 22.36 -1.59 33.93
CA MET A 14 23.55 -0.77 33.70
C MET A 14 23.10 0.59 33.18
N TYR A 15 23.25 1.62 34.00
CA TYR A 15 23.20 3.01 33.57
C TYR A 15 24.31 3.24 32.54
N ASN A 16 23.95 3.63 31.31
CA ASN A 16 24.91 4.25 30.41
C ASN A 16 24.26 5.31 29.50
N ASN A 17 25.04 6.38 29.31
CA ASN A 17 24.71 7.67 28.71
C ASN A 17 23.93 7.61 27.38
N TYR A 18 22.80 8.32 27.34
CA TYR A 18 22.11 8.71 26.11
C TYR A 18 22.82 9.91 25.49
N ASN A 19 23.84 9.70 24.64
CA ASN A 19 24.24 10.71 23.66
C ASN A 19 25.15 10.10 22.58
N GLN A 20 24.52 9.68 21.48
CA GLN A 20 24.99 9.59 20.09
C GLN A 20 24.25 8.44 19.38
N SER A 21 23.02 8.69 18.93
CA SER A 21 22.26 7.73 18.14
C SER A 21 22.32 8.11 16.66
N SER A 22 23.04 7.31 15.88
CA SER A 22 22.81 7.15 14.45
C SER A 22 21.34 6.77 14.22
N PHE A 23 20.71 7.34 13.19
CA PHE A 23 19.31 7.07 12.88
C PHE A 23 19.11 5.57 12.59
N PRO A 24 18.18 4.87 13.27
CA PRO A 24 17.92 3.46 13.00
C PRO A 24 17.12 3.33 11.70
N HIS A 25 17.83 3.13 10.59
CA HIS A 25 17.28 2.46 9.41
C HIS A 25 17.41 0.95 9.62
N PRO A 26 16.50 0.14 9.07
CA PRO A 26 16.79 -1.27 8.93
C PRO A 26 18.07 -1.33 8.09
N GLY A 27 19.17 -1.80 8.67
CA GLY A 27 20.40 -2.03 7.92
C GLY A 27 20.18 -3.14 6.88
N SER A 28 21.19 -3.98 6.67
CA SER A 28 20.96 -5.25 5.99
C SER A 28 19.88 -6.07 6.73
N LEU A 29 18.94 -6.62 5.99
CA LEU A 29 17.95 -7.57 6.49
C LEU A 29 18.43 -8.98 6.16
N SER A 30 18.31 -9.90 7.10
CA SER A 30 18.62 -11.32 6.88
C SER A 30 17.35 -12.15 7.03
N ILE A 31 17.14 -13.11 6.11
CA ILE A 31 16.03 -14.05 6.21
C ILE A 31 16.50 -15.23 7.06
N TRP A 32 15.75 -15.53 8.11
CA TRP A 32 15.99 -16.64 9.02
C TRP A 32 14.89 -17.67 8.85
N ARG A 33 15.28 -18.93 9.01
CA ARG A 33 14.38 -20.09 8.97
C ARG A 33 14.47 -20.82 10.30
N GLY A 34 13.46 -20.59 11.14
CA GLY A 34 13.24 -21.35 12.35
C GLY A 34 12.53 -22.68 12.05
N ASN A 35 12.21 -23.40 13.12
CA ASN A 35 11.54 -24.71 13.03
C ASN A 35 10.08 -24.59 12.56
N TYR A 36 9.42 -23.47 12.88
CA TYR A 36 7.99 -23.26 12.62
C TYR A 36 7.72 -22.02 11.77
N PHE A 37 8.69 -21.11 11.66
CA PHE A 37 8.52 -19.81 11.02
C PHE A 37 9.72 -19.44 10.16
N ASN A 38 9.46 -18.77 9.04
CA ASN A 38 10.44 -17.93 8.35
C ASN A 38 10.19 -16.49 8.79
N TYR A 39 11.25 -15.75 9.08
CA TYR A 39 11.15 -14.37 9.50
C TYR A 39 12.36 -13.55 9.11
N VAL A 40 12.19 -12.23 9.08
CA VAL A 40 13.27 -11.28 8.77
C VAL A 40 13.87 -10.74 10.06
N VAL A 41 15.20 -10.77 10.14
CA VAL A 41 15.97 -10.22 11.27
C VAL A 41 16.78 -9.02 10.77
N PRO A 42 16.53 -7.81 11.31
CA PRO A 42 17.35 -6.64 11.02
C PRO A 42 18.77 -6.82 11.52
N ASN A 43 19.72 -6.15 10.87
CA ASN A 43 21.13 -6.28 11.23
C ASN A 43 21.39 -6.05 12.73
N ASN A 44 22.18 -6.92 13.34
CA ASN A 44 22.53 -6.92 14.77
C ASN A 44 21.37 -7.13 15.75
N TRP A 45 20.14 -7.34 15.28
CA TRP A 45 19.03 -7.70 16.16
C TRP A 45 19.20 -9.13 16.66
N ARG A 46 18.75 -9.38 17.88
CA ARG A 46 18.75 -10.72 18.47
C ARG A 46 17.37 -11.35 18.41
N VAL A 47 17.36 -12.66 18.20
CA VAL A 47 16.17 -13.49 18.39
C VAL A 47 16.15 -13.93 19.85
N VAL A 48 15.13 -13.53 20.60
CA VAL A 48 14.97 -13.93 22.02
C VAL A 48 13.97 -15.06 22.20
N GLU A 49 13.12 -15.30 21.20
CA GLU A 49 12.18 -16.42 21.15
C GLU A 49 12.05 -16.89 19.67
N ASP A 50 12.16 -18.20 19.44
CA ASP A 50 11.84 -18.91 18.19
C ASP A 50 11.17 -20.23 18.56
N GLY A 51 9.93 -20.11 19.04
CA GLY A 51 9.12 -21.22 19.53
C GLY A 51 8.00 -21.58 18.56
N GLN A 52 7.27 -22.65 18.87
CA GLN A 52 6.10 -23.09 18.09
C GLN A 52 4.98 -22.03 17.99
N PHE A 53 4.89 -21.17 19.00
CA PHE A 53 3.80 -20.21 19.14
C PHE A 53 4.22 -18.78 18.89
N ALA A 54 5.52 -18.48 18.96
CA ALA A 54 5.99 -17.11 18.96
C ALA A 54 7.39 -16.96 18.38
N VAL A 55 7.63 -15.79 17.80
CA VAL A 55 8.97 -15.28 17.46
C VAL A 55 9.08 -13.89 18.06
N VAL A 56 10.18 -13.62 18.75
CA VAL A 56 10.44 -12.29 19.34
C VAL A 56 11.84 -11.83 18.97
N LEU A 57 11.93 -10.62 18.42
CA LEU A 57 13.19 -9.97 18.06
C LEU A 57 13.38 -8.73 18.93
N VAL A 58 14.61 -8.44 19.32
CA VAL A 58 14.92 -7.24 20.10
C VAL A 58 16.13 -6.53 19.50
N SER A 59 16.08 -5.20 19.47
CA SER A 59 17.17 -4.35 19.02
C SER A 59 18.42 -4.49 19.91
N PRO A 60 19.62 -4.17 19.39
CA PRO A 60 20.87 -4.28 20.16
C PRO A 60 20.86 -3.47 21.46
N ASP A 61 20.22 -2.30 21.44
CA ASP A 61 20.12 -1.36 22.54
C ASP A 61 18.91 -1.59 23.46
N ASN A 62 18.11 -2.65 23.21
CA ASN A 62 16.86 -2.96 23.91
C ASN A 62 15.75 -1.92 23.77
N ALA A 63 15.92 -0.93 22.89
CA ALA A 63 14.96 0.14 22.73
C ALA A 63 13.78 -0.22 21.84
N ALA A 64 13.86 -1.30 21.06
CA ALA A 64 12.79 -1.75 20.18
C ALA A 64 12.68 -3.28 20.13
N LEU A 65 11.47 -3.76 19.82
CA LEU A 65 11.18 -5.18 19.68
C LEU A 65 10.10 -5.43 18.64
N THR A 66 10.09 -6.66 18.11
CA THR A 66 8.95 -7.22 17.39
C THR A 66 8.49 -8.51 18.06
N ILE A 67 7.19 -8.76 18.01
CA ILE A 67 6.58 -10.00 18.50
C ILE A 67 5.69 -10.52 17.39
N MET A 68 5.81 -11.81 17.09
CA MET A 68 4.76 -12.57 16.45
C MET A 68 4.33 -13.65 17.43
N VAL A 69 3.03 -13.79 17.68
CA VAL A 69 2.48 -14.86 18.51
C VAL A 69 1.12 -15.27 18.00
N GLY A 70 0.83 -16.57 17.99
CA GLY A 70 -0.48 -17.04 17.55
C GLY A 70 -0.98 -18.28 18.27
N ASN A 71 -2.29 -18.46 18.21
CA ASN A 71 -3.00 -19.60 18.78
C ASN A 71 -4.11 -20.04 17.83
N SER A 72 -4.17 -21.34 17.58
CA SER A 72 -5.27 -22.00 16.89
C SER A 72 -6.24 -22.64 17.89
N GLY A 73 -7.48 -22.86 17.47
CA GLY A 73 -8.51 -23.51 18.29
C GLY A 73 -9.25 -22.57 19.24
N LEU A 74 -9.18 -21.26 19.00
CA LEU A 74 -9.95 -20.27 19.75
C LEU A 74 -11.43 -20.35 19.34
N PRO A 75 -12.39 -19.97 20.19
CA PRO A 75 -13.78 -19.82 19.79
C PRO A 75 -13.94 -18.91 18.57
N VAL A 76 -14.81 -19.26 17.62
CA VAL A 76 -14.98 -18.50 16.36
C VAL A 76 -15.31 -17.01 16.57
N ASN A 77 -15.96 -16.66 17.67
CA ASN A 77 -16.34 -15.30 18.03
C ASN A 77 -15.38 -14.63 19.04
N TYR A 78 -14.19 -15.20 19.25
CA TYR A 78 -13.20 -14.63 20.14
C TYR A 78 -12.82 -13.21 19.69
N ASN A 79 -12.71 -12.27 20.63
CA ASN A 79 -12.52 -10.86 20.28
C ASN A 79 -11.04 -10.58 19.95
N PRO A 80 -10.70 -10.03 18.76
CA PRO A 80 -9.32 -9.70 18.40
C PRO A 80 -8.63 -8.73 19.35
N TRP A 81 -9.35 -7.73 19.89
CA TRP A 81 -8.80 -6.79 20.88
C TRP A 81 -8.43 -7.52 22.17
N GLN A 82 -9.30 -8.43 22.64
CA GLN A 82 -9.03 -9.24 23.83
C GLN A 82 -7.81 -10.15 23.61
N PHE A 83 -7.70 -10.76 22.43
CA PHE A 83 -6.54 -11.56 22.07
C PHE A 83 -5.25 -10.75 22.18
N VAL A 84 -5.18 -9.58 21.55
CA VAL A 84 -4.00 -8.70 21.62
C VAL A 84 -3.70 -8.29 23.06
N TYR A 85 -4.73 -7.90 23.83
CA TYR A 85 -4.58 -7.53 25.24
C TYR A 85 -3.94 -8.65 26.05
N GLU A 86 -4.47 -9.87 25.97
CA GLU A 86 -3.93 -11.01 26.71
C GLU A 86 -2.49 -11.36 26.32
N LYS A 87 -2.14 -11.25 25.03
CA LYS A 87 -0.76 -11.52 24.56
C LYS A 87 0.23 -10.46 25.01
N LEU A 88 -0.15 -9.18 24.97
CA LEU A 88 0.71 -8.11 25.46
C LEU A 88 0.81 -8.13 26.99
N LEU A 89 -0.26 -8.47 27.70
CA LEU A 89 -0.27 -8.59 29.16
C LEU A 89 0.67 -9.70 29.65
N ALA A 90 0.93 -10.73 28.85
CA ALA A 90 1.89 -11.79 29.17
C ALA A 90 3.34 -11.29 29.29
N MET A 91 3.66 -10.10 28.77
CA MET A 91 4.95 -9.43 29.00
C MET A 91 5.04 -8.77 30.38
N GLN A 92 3.96 -8.82 31.17
CA GLN A 92 3.81 -8.13 32.45
C GLN A 92 4.07 -6.61 32.38
N PRO A 93 3.48 -5.90 31.39
CA PRO A 93 3.60 -4.46 31.28
C PRO A 93 2.86 -3.74 32.42
N TYR A 94 3.30 -2.53 32.74
CA TYR A 94 2.54 -1.58 33.55
C TYR A 94 1.74 -0.63 32.66
N ASP A 95 0.52 -0.27 33.07
CA ASP A 95 -0.39 0.65 32.36
C ASP A 95 -0.51 0.35 30.85
N LEU A 96 -0.76 -0.91 30.50
CA LEU A 96 -1.01 -1.31 29.11
C LEU A 96 -2.32 -0.69 28.63
N ARG A 97 -2.22 0.11 27.56
CA ARG A 97 -3.36 0.68 26.84
C ARG A 97 -3.33 0.25 25.39
N ILE A 98 -4.50 -0.09 24.86
CA ILE A 98 -4.70 -0.52 23.48
C ILE A 98 -5.80 0.34 22.89
N GLY A 99 -5.51 0.92 21.73
CA GLY A 99 -6.42 1.79 20.99
C GLY A 99 -7.62 1.06 20.40
N GLN A 100 -8.45 1.82 19.68
CA GLN A 100 -9.57 1.27 18.92
C GLN A 100 -9.09 0.48 17.70
N PRO A 101 -9.79 -0.60 17.30
CA PRO A 101 -9.45 -1.39 16.13
C PRO A 101 -9.54 -0.57 14.84
N ARG A 102 -8.55 -0.74 13.96
CA ARG A 102 -8.57 -0.25 12.57
C ARG A 102 -8.46 -1.43 11.62
N PRO A 103 -9.32 -1.58 10.60
CA PRO A 103 -9.15 -2.63 9.60
C PRO A 103 -7.78 -2.55 8.92
N ALA A 104 -7.14 -3.71 8.74
CA ALA A 104 -5.83 -3.82 8.12
C ALA A 104 -5.74 -5.04 7.20
N PRO A 105 -4.77 -5.10 6.26
CA PRO A 105 -4.52 -6.29 5.47
C PRO A 105 -4.05 -7.47 6.35
N PRO A 106 -4.69 -8.65 6.24
CA PRO A 106 -4.28 -9.83 6.97
C PRO A 106 -2.95 -10.39 6.46
N ILE A 107 -2.26 -11.14 7.32
CA ILE A 107 -1.13 -11.98 6.89
C ILE A 107 -1.64 -13.18 6.07
N ALA A 108 -0.75 -13.79 5.29
CA ALA A 108 -1.07 -15.02 4.57
C ALA A 108 -1.59 -16.10 5.53
N GLY A 109 -2.66 -16.79 5.15
CA GLY A 109 -3.36 -17.75 6.00
C GLY A 109 -4.55 -17.16 6.76
N CYS A 110 -4.76 -15.84 6.73
CA CYS A 110 -5.83 -15.18 7.49
C CYS A 110 -6.78 -14.40 6.58
N SER A 111 -8.05 -14.31 6.97
CA SER A 111 -9.13 -13.69 6.18
C SER A 111 -9.42 -12.24 6.58
N VAL A 112 -9.19 -11.87 7.85
CA VAL A 112 -9.41 -10.51 8.35
C VAL A 112 -8.28 -10.08 9.29
N ALA A 113 -8.03 -8.78 9.40
CA ALA A 113 -7.10 -8.26 10.40
C ALA A 113 -7.49 -6.88 10.93
N TYR A 114 -7.03 -6.60 12.14
CA TYR A 114 -7.22 -5.33 12.84
C TYR A 114 -5.92 -4.84 13.46
N GLU A 115 -5.65 -3.56 13.33
CA GLU A 115 -4.53 -2.86 13.94
C GLU A 115 -4.98 -2.05 15.15
N PHE A 116 -4.07 -1.93 16.12
CA PHE A 116 -4.27 -1.25 17.39
C PHE A 116 -2.99 -0.53 17.77
N ASP A 117 -3.08 0.76 18.05
CA ASP A 117 -1.98 1.45 18.75
C ASP A 117 -1.87 0.87 20.15
N CYS A 118 -0.65 0.68 20.63
CA CYS A 118 -0.41 0.26 22.00
C CYS A 118 0.60 1.16 22.70
N THR A 119 0.37 1.39 23.98
CA THR A 119 1.31 2.07 24.87
C THR A 119 1.39 1.32 26.18
N TYR A 120 2.58 1.22 26.76
CA TYR A 120 2.78 0.57 28.05
C TYR A 120 4.09 1.03 28.69
N PHE A 121 4.29 0.69 29.95
CA PHE A 121 5.57 0.83 30.63
C PHE A 121 6.21 -0.52 30.87
N SER A 122 7.52 -0.60 30.67
CA SER A 122 8.33 -1.74 31.10
C SER A 122 9.57 -1.21 31.78
N ASN A 123 9.84 -1.69 33.00
CA ASN A 123 10.95 -1.21 33.84
C ASN A 123 11.02 0.32 33.98
N GLY A 124 9.85 0.98 34.06
CA GLY A 124 9.75 2.45 34.15
C GLY A 124 9.96 3.21 32.84
N ILE A 125 10.21 2.52 31.73
CA ILE A 125 10.40 3.14 30.42
C ILE A 125 9.09 3.09 29.63
N PRO A 126 8.61 4.23 29.08
CA PRO A 126 7.41 4.24 28.24
C PRO A 126 7.71 3.67 26.85
N TYR A 127 6.86 2.75 26.42
CA TYR A 127 6.85 2.16 25.09
C TYR A 127 5.61 2.62 24.32
N GLN A 128 5.80 2.75 23.00
CA GLN A 128 4.76 2.97 22.02
C GLN A 128 4.92 1.95 20.90
N GLY A 129 3.82 1.48 20.35
CA GLY A 129 3.83 0.49 19.29
C GLY A 129 2.54 0.35 18.51
N LEU A 130 2.58 -0.57 17.56
CA LEU A 130 1.46 -0.99 16.73
C LEU A 130 1.34 -2.51 16.81
N ALA A 131 0.19 -3.00 17.27
CA ALA A 131 -0.17 -4.40 17.22
C ALA A 131 -1.18 -4.64 16.10
N LYS A 132 -1.05 -5.76 15.38
CA LYS A 132 -1.99 -6.24 14.38
C LYS A 132 -2.41 -7.66 14.73
N CYS A 133 -3.71 -7.91 14.79
CA CYS A 133 -4.28 -9.25 14.95
C CYS A 133 -4.86 -9.70 13.62
N SER A 134 -4.34 -10.79 13.06
CA SER A 134 -4.89 -11.46 11.88
C SER A 134 -5.64 -12.71 12.30
N VAL A 135 -6.81 -12.94 11.70
CA VAL A 135 -7.74 -14.01 12.07
C VAL A 135 -8.02 -14.89 10.86
N ALA A 136 -7.92 -16.19 11.06
CA ALA A 136 -8.36 -17.22 10.12
C ALA A 136 -9.53 -17.99 10.75
N TYR A 137 -10.70 -17.89 10.14
CA TYR A 137 -11.88 -18.62 10.62
C TYR A 137 -11.92 -20.04 10.06
N SER A 138 -12.34 -20.99 10.89
CA SER A 138 -12.69 -22.36 10.53
C SER A 138 -14.06 -22.70 11.14
N TYR A 139 -14.57 -23.90 10.91
CA TYR A 139 -15.86 -24.31 11.44
C TYR A 139 -15.80 -24.38 12.98
N ASN A 140 -16.54 -23.48 13.65
CA ASN A 140 -16.64 -23.30 15.11
C ASN A 140 -15.37 -22.86 15.86
N ILE A 141 -14.23 -22.70 15.18
CA ILE A 141 -12.98 -22.23 15.79
C ILE A 141 -12.28 -21.21 14.88
N CYS A 142 -11.33 -20.47 15.45
CA CYS A 142 -10.44 -19.62 14.68
C CYS A 142 -8.99 -19.74 15.13
N THR A 143 -8.10 -19.34 14.24
CA THR A 143 -6.69 -19.07 14.52
C THR A 143 -6.50 -17.56 14.55
N MET A 144 -5.88 -17.05 15.62
CA MET A 144 -5.50 -15.65 15.71
C MET A 144 -3.98 -15.52 15.83
N VAL A 145 -3.41 -14.59 15.09
CA VAL A 145 -1.99 -14.27 15.08
C VAL A 145 -1.82 -12.78 15.34
N MET A 146 -1.15 -12.44 16.43
CA MET A 146 -0.74 -11.09 16.74
C MET A 146 0.68 -10.87 16.24
N THR A 147 0.89 -9.80 15.47
CA THR A 147 2.21 -9.21 15.23
C THR A 147 2.26 -7.85 15.94
N CYS A 148 3.32 -7.54 16.68
CA CYS A 148 3.51 -6.27 17.36
C CYS A 148 4.89 -5.71 17.05
N ALA A 149 4.97 -4.41 16.83
CA ALA A 149 6.18 -3.63 16.76
C ALA A 149 6.11 -2.55 17.83
N ALA A 150 7.07 -2.50 18.75
CA ALA A 150 7.10 -1.51 19.81
C ALA A 150 8.53 -1.00 20.05
N SER A 151 8.65 0.25 20.46
CA SER A 151 9.91 0.83 20.90
C SER A 151 9.70 1.75 22.10
N HIS A 152 10.79 2.21 22.70
CA HIS A 152 10.76 3.39 23.56
C HIS A 152 10.01 4.51 22.85
N GLN A 153 9.12 5.17 23.58
CA GLN A 153 8.26 6.22 23.01
C GLN A 153 9.08 7.34 22.37
N SER A 154 10.20 7.72 22.99
CA SER A 154 11.13 8.73 22.47
C SER A 154 11.78 8.36 21.13
N GLN A 155 11.82 7.07 20.79
CA GLN A 155 12.42 6.57 19.55
C GLN A 155 11.38 6.13 18.52
N TRP A 156 10.09 6.12 18.86
CA TRP A 156 9.05 5.57 17.99
C TRP A 156 9.03 6.23 16.60
N ALA A 157 9.24 7.54 16.51
CA ALA A 157 9.31 8.25 15.23
C ALA A 157 10.37 7.69 14.27
N ASN A 158 11.44 7.09 14.79
CA ASN A 158 12.50 6.49 13.99
C ASN A 158 12.18 5.05 13.54
N TYR A 159 11.29 4.37 14.26
CA TYR A 159 10.91 2.98 13.99
C TYR A 159 9.60 2.84 13.22
N ALA A 160 8.67 3.78 13.40
CA ALA A 160 7.27 3.66 12.99
C ALA A 160 7.08 3.33 11.49
N SER A 161 7.96 3.82 10.63
CA SER A 161 7.85 3.62 9.17
C SER A 161 8.22 2.20 8.73
N TRP A 162 9.08 1.49 9.46
CA TRP A 162 9.67 0.23 9.00
C TRP A 162 9.52 -0.93 9.99
N LEU A 163 9.51 -0.68 11.29
CA LEU A 163 9.48 -1.73 12.30
C LEU A 163 8.20 -2.60 12.21
N PRO A 164 7.00 -2.02 12.00
CA PRO A 164 5.81 -2.83 11.73
C PRO A 164 5.97 -3.73 10.50
N GLN A 165 6.66 -3.26 9.46
CA GLN A 165 6.89 -4.06 8.26
C GLN A 165 7.72 -5.29 8.60
N VAL A 166 8.78 -5.14 9.40
CA VAL A 166 9.59 -6.28 9.89
C VAL A 166 8.75 -7.25 10.71
N ALA A 167 7.92 -6.74 11.64
CA ALA A 167 7.02 -7.58 12.44
C ALA A 167 6.02 -8.38 11.59
N PHE A 168 5.64 -7.85 10.42
CA PHE A 168 4.71 -8.51 9.49
C PHE A 168 5.38 -9.54 8.57
N GLN A 169 6.71 -9.51 8.43
CA GLN A 169 7.47 -10.47 7.63
C GLN A 169 7.74 -11.76 8.41
N VAL A 170 6.68 -12.38 8.95
CA VAL A 170 6.73 -13.69 9.60
C VAL A 170 5.72 -14.60 8.91
N SER A 171 6.19 -15.75 8.43
CA SER A 171 5.33 -16.76 7.78
C SER A 171 5.53 -18.12 8.42
N ALA A 172 4.41 -18.80 8.69
CA ALA A 172 4.44 -20.17 9.18
C ALA A 172 5.00 -21.10 8.08
N THR A 173 5.93 -21.97 8.44
CA THR A 173 6.61 -22.90 7.51
C THR A 173 6.02 -24.30 7.54
N ASN A 174 5.23 -24.62 8.58
CA ASN A 174 4.52 -25.89 8.67
C ASN A 174 3.23 -25.76 9.48
N GLY A 175 2.37 -26.77 9.34
CA GLY A 175 1.05 -26.80 9.98
C GLY A 175 1.05 -26.92 11.50
N ALA A 176 2.20 -27.15 12.16
CA ALA A 176 2.30 -27.24 13.62
C ALA A 176 2.44 -25.86 14.28
N ALA A 177 2.71 -24.81 13.51
CA ALA A 177 2.67 -23.44 13.99
C ALA A 177 1.33 -23.16 14.71
N PHE A 178 1.38 -22.46 15.84
CA PHE A 178 0.21 -22.04 16.62
C PHE A 178 -0.60 -23.17 17.29
N GLY A 179 -0.09 -24.40 17.33
CA GLY A 179 -0.51 -25.46 18.25
C GLY A 179 -1.50 -26.50 17.74
N MET A 180 -2.29 -26.22 16.70
CA MET A 180 -3.16 -27.23 16.07
C MET A 180 -2.62 -27.64 14.70
N GLN A 181 -2.03 -28.83 14.65
CA GLN A 181 -1.56 -29.41 13.40
C GLN A 181 -2.69 -29.50 12.37
N GLY A 182 -2.47 -28.96 11.18
CA GLY A 182 -3.38 -29.09 10.03
C GLY A 182 -4.22 -27.84 9.72
N ILE A 183 -4.67 -27.07 10.72
CA ILE A 183 -5.46 -25.84 10.48
C ILE A 183 -4.61 -24.80 9.77
N MET A 184 -3.39 -24.54 10.27
CA MET A 184 -2.52 -23.57 9.61
C MET A 184 -2.05 -24.08 8.24
N ALA A 185 -1.84 -25.39 8.06
CA ALA A 185 -1.50 -25.95 6.75
C ALA A 185 -2.64 -25.76 5.74
N GLN A 186 -3.88 -26.04 6.14
CA GLN A 186 -5.07 -25.81 5.31
C GLN A 186 -5.25 -24.31 5.00
N ASN A 187 -5.08 -23.44 5.99
CA ASN A 187 -5.19 -22.00 5.79
C ASN A 187 -4.11 -21.46 4.85
N LEU A 188 -2.88 -21.98 4.94
CA LEU A 188 -1.79 -21.62 4.03
C LEU A 188 -2.09 -22.08 2.60
N ASP A 189 -2.58 -23.30 2.40
CA ASP A 189 -2.95 -23.83 1.07
C ASP A 189 -4.09 -23.03 0.43
N ILE A 190 -5.16 -22.76 1.19
CA ILE A 190 -6.26 -21.89 0.79
C ILE A 190 -5.73 -20.49 0.45
N SER A 191 -4.89 -19.90 1.30
CA SER A 191 -4.37 -18.54 1.09
C SER A 191 -3.34 -18.44 -0.04
N GLN A 192 -2.60 -19.51 -0.34
CA GLN A 192 -1.72 -19.53 -1.52
C GLN A 192 -2.54 -19.59 -2.80
N THR A 193 -3.57 -20.44 -2.81
CA THR A 193 -4.50 -20.58 -3.94
C THR A 193 -5.33 -19.30 -4.16
N GLU A 194 -5.85 -18.70 -3.09
CA GLU A 194 -6.59 -17.45 -3.14
C GLU A 194 -5.66 -16.25 -3.35
N GLY A 195 -4.45 -16.27 -2.80
CA GLY A 195 -3.44 -15.21 -2.97
C GLY A 195 -3.02 -15.04 -4.42
N GLN A 196 -2.84 -16.13 -5.16
CA GLN A 196 -2.61 -16.10 -6.61
C GLN A 196 -3.81 -15.49 -7.35
N ARG A 197 -5.04 -15.89 -7.00
CA ARG A 197 -6.27 -15.31 -7.56
C ARG A 197 -6.46 -13.83 -7.23
N TYR A 198 -6.03 -13.38 -6.03
CA TYR A 198 -6.08 -11.96 -5.65
C TYR A 198 -4.98 -11.13 -6.29
N GLN A 199 -3.80 -11.69 -6.57
CA GLN A 199 -2.77 -11.04 -7.38
C GLN A 199 -3.28 -10.86 -8.81
N GLU A 200 -3.84 -11.91 -9.41
CA GLU A 200 -4.50 -11.86 -10.72
C GLU A 200 -5.65 -10.84 -10.74
N TYR A 201 -6.47 -10.80 -9.68
CA TYR A 201 -7.56 -9.83 -9.55
C TYR A 201 -7.07 -8.39 -9.35
N ARG A 202 -5.97 -8.17 -8.61
CA ARG A 202 -5.35 -6.84 -8.46
C ARG A 202 -4.73 -6.36 -9.75
N GLU A 203 -4.04 -7.23 -10.48
CA GLU A 203 -3.47 -6.91 -11.79
C GLU A 203 -4.56 -6.65 -12.82
N TRP A 204 -5.61 -7.49 -12.86
CA TRP A 204 -6.77 -7.29 -13.73
C TRP A 204 -7.48 -5.97 -13.39
N SER A 205 -7.75 -5.72 -12.11
CA SER A 205 -8.38 -4.48 -11.63
C SER A 205 -7.54 -3.25 -11.98
N GLN A 206 -6.22 -3.27 -11.78
CA GLN A 206 -5.33 -2.18 -12.18
C GLN A 206 -5.40 -1.93 -13.70
N ARG A 207 -5.31 -2.98 -14.53
CA ARG A 207 -5.43 -2.85 -15.98
C ARG A 207 -6.79 -2.27 -16.40
N THR A 208 -7.89 -2.73 -15.78
CA THR A 208 -9.23 -2.21 -16.05
C THR A 208 -9.41 -0.75 -15.60
N TRP A 209 -8.82 -0.35 -14.47
CA TRP A 209 -8.86 1.04 -14.01
C TRP A 209 -8.03 1.98 -14.87
N ASP A 210 -6.88 1.50 -15.38
CA ASP A 210 -6.06 2.25 -16.33
C ASP A 210 -6.77 2.40 -17.68
N GLU A 211 -7.50 1.37 -18.13
CA GLU A 211 -8.33 1.41 -19.35
C GLU A 211 -9.51 2.40 -19.20
N VAL A 212 -10.25 2.35 -18.09
CA VAL A 212 -11.36 3.29 -17.81
C VAL A 212 -10.85 4.72 -17.67
N ARG A 213 -9.65 4.92 -17.09
CA ARG A 213 -9.01 6.24 -17.01
C ARG A 213 -8.61 6.75 -18.40
N GLY A 214 -8.08 5.88 -19.27
CA GLY A 214 -7.80 6.20 -20.67
C GLY A 214 -9.06 6.64 -21.42
N GLN A 215 -10.14 5.85 -21.31
CA GLN A 215 -11.43 6.17 -21.94
C GLN A 215 -12.05 7.48 -21.43
N ARG A 216 -11.87 7.80 -20.13
CA ARG A 216 -12.31 9.09 -19.57
C ARG A 216 -11.48 10.26 -20.09
N ASN A 217 -10.17 10.13 -20.21
CA ASN A 217 -9.32 11.18 -20.77
C ASN A 217 -9.65 11.43 -22.25
N GLU A 218 -9.84 10.38 -23.05
CA GLU A 218 -10.28 10.51 -24.45
C GLU A 218 -11.69 11.11 -24.60
N SER A 219 -12.56 10.91 -23.61
CA SER A 219 -13.89 11.54 -23.58
C SER A 219 -13.81 13.02 -23.20
N ILE A 220 -12.93 13.38 -22.25
CA ILE A 220 -12.71 14.76 -21.83
C ILE A 220 -12.02 15.56 -22.94
N ASP A 221 -11.08 14.97 -23.68
CA ASP A 221 -10.43 15.63 -24.82
C ASP A 221 -11.40 15.86 -25.98
N ARG A 222 -12.26 14.87 -26.30
CA ARG A 222 -13.34 15.04 -27.28
C ARG A 222 -14.35 16.11 -26.85
N GLN A 223 -14.72 16.14 -25.57
CA GLN A 223 -15.61 17.16 -25.03
C GLN A 223 -14.95 18.55 -25.04
N ASN A 224 -13.67 18.67 -24.70
CA ASN A 224 -12.93 19.94 -24.73
C ASN A 224 -12.73 20.46 -26.17
N PHE A 225 -12.56 19.58 -27.15
CA PHE A 225 -12.55 19.95 -28.58
C PHE A 225 -13.92 20.48 -29.03
N GLN A 226 -15.00 19.76 -28.70
CA GLN A 226 -16.37 20.18 -29.02
C GLN A 226 -16.81 21.45 -28.27
N PHE A 227 -16.32 21.66 -27.04
CA PHE A 227 -16.63 22.84 -26.22
C PHE A 227 -15.89 24.09 -26.73
N ARG A 228 -14.65 23.94 -27.26
CA ARG A 228 -13.92 25.03 -27.91
C ARG A 228 -14.56 25.48 -29.24
N GLU A 229 -14.98 24.55 -30.11
CA GLU A 229 -15.68 24.93 -31.35
C GLU A 229 -17.06 25.58 -31.05
N ASN A 230 -17.82 25.06 -30.08
CA ASN A 230 -19.19 25.54 -29.81
C ASN A 230 -19.26 26.88 -29.08
N LEU A 231 -18.29 27.22 -28.21
CA LEU A 231 -18.30 28.50 -27.48
C LEU A 231 -17.46 29.59 -28.13
N GLY A 232 -16.48 29.25 -28.97
CA GLY A 232 -15.63 30.22 -29.66
C GLY A 232 -16.21 30.75 -30.98
N ASN A 233 -17.31 30.18 -31.48
CA ASN A 233 -17.85 30.42 -32.83
C ASN A 233 -16.76 30.33 -33.92
N VAL A 234 -15.80 29.43 -33.73
CA VAL A 234 -14.68 29.15 -34.62
C VAL A 234 -14.72 27.68 -35.03
N THR A 235 -14.36 27.39 -36.27
CA THR A 235 -14.12 26.05 -36.79
C THR A 235 -12.62 25.87 -36.98
N THR A 236 -12.09 24.67 -36.68
CA THR A 236 -10.67 24.36 -36.89
C THR A 236 -10.43 23.91 -38.33
N TRP A 237 -9.45 24.52 -39.00
CA TRP A 237 -9.06 24.21 -40.39
C TRP A 237 -7.62 23.73 -40.48
N THR A 238 -7.34 22.81 -41.41
CA THR A 238 -5.98 22.36 -41.71
C THR A 238 -5.28 23.32 -42.67
N ASN A 239 -4.02 23.62 -42.38
CA ASN A 239 -3.19 24.44 -43.23
C ASN A 239 -2.44 23.56 -44.24
N SER A 240 -2.72 23.74 -45.53
CA SER A 240 -2.17 22.93 -46.62
C SER A 240 -0.67 23.14 -46.87
N TYR A 241 -0.01 24.08 -46.18
CA TYR A 241 1.43 24.36 -46.29
C TYR A 241 2.27 23.80 -45.11
N GLY A 242 1.71 22.92 -44.28
CA GLY A 242 2.47 22.16 -43.27
C GLY A 242 2.67 22.86 -41.91
N TYR A 243 1.96 23.96 -41.66
CA TYR A 243 1.94 24.66 -40.37
C TYR A 243 0.80 24.14 -39.45
N PRO A 244 0.75 24.52 -38.15
CA PRO A 244 -0.31 24.09 -37.22
C PRO A 244 -1.73 24.41 -37.72
N THR A 245 -2.73 23.65 -37.25
CA THR A 245 -4.14 23.91 -37.52
C THR A 245 -4.53 25.32 -37.09
N VAL A 246 -5.42 25.96 -37.86
CA VAL A 246 -5.83 27.34 -37.66
C VAL A 246 -7.31 27.39 -37.27
N GLU A 247 -7.62 28.06 -36.16
CA GLU A 247 -9.00 28.32 -35.73
C GLU A 247 -9.52 29.57 -36.45
N LEU A 248 -10.61 29.42 -37.23
CA LEU A 248 -11.20 30.51 -38.00
C LEU A 248 -12.68 30.73 -37.65
N PRO A 249 -13.18 31.98 -37.62
CA PRO A 249 -14.58 32.27 -37.30
C PRO A 249 -15.57 31.54 -38.23
N ASN A 250 -16.79 31.26 -37.79
CA ASN A 250 -17.83 30.61 -38.61
C ASN A 250 -18.53 31.53 -39.62
N ASN A 251 -17.93 32.67 -39.99
CA ASN A 251 -18.58 33.65 -40.85
C ASN A 251 -18.61 33.22 -42.32
N TYR A 252 -17.75 32.28 -42.71
CA TYR A 252 -17.62 31.78 -44.07
C TYR A 252 -17.54 30.24 -44.12
N ASN A 253 -18.19 29.65 -45.12
CA ASN A 253 -18.23 28.19 -45.32
C ASN A 253 -16.95 27.62 -45.95
N TYR A 254 -16.15 28.45 -46.61
CA TYR A 254 -14.95 28.05 -47.33
C TYR A 254 -13.79 29.01 -47.05
N TYR A 255 -12.64 28.44 -46.71
CA TYR A 255 -11.41 29.20 -46.49
C TYR A 255 -10.30 28.77 -47.43
N TRP A 256 -9.53 29.75 -47.86
CA TRP A 256 -8.34 29.60 -48.68
C TRP A 256 -7.16 30.27 -47.98
N ILE A 257 -5.97 29.71 -48.15
CA ILE A 257 -4.73 30.26 -47.60
C ILE A 257 -3.68 30.34 -48.70
N ASN A 258 -2.86 31.39 -48.68
CA ASN A 258 -1.70 31.51 -49.57
C ASN A 258 -0.39 31.24 -48.82
N ARG A 259 0.73 31.10 -49.55
CA ARG A 259 2.06 30.86 -48.96
C ARG A 259 2.56 31.94 -47.99
N GLN A 260 1.96 33.14 -48.04
CA GLN A 260 2.29 34.27 -47.17
C GLN A 260 1.45 34.26 -45.88
N GLY A 261 0.56 33.27 -45.69
CA GLY A 261 -0.28 33.13 -44.50
C GLY A 261 -1.54 34.00 -44.52
N GLN A 262 -1.89 34.62 -45.65
CA GLN A 262 -3.13 35.37 -45.78
C GLN A 262 -4.30 34.41 -45.96
N ILE A 263 -5.43 34.70 -45.31
CA ILE A 263 -6.62 33.84 -45.30
C ILE A 263 -7.79 34.58 -45.95
N TYR A 264 -8.43 33.91 -46.89
CA TYR A 264 -9.59 34.42 -47.63
C TYR A 264 -10.80 33.52 -47.35
N GLY A 265 -11.90 34.11 -46.89
CA GLY A 265 -13.14 33.41 -46.56
C GLY A 265 -14.26 33.76 -47.54
N THR A 266 -15.01 32.75 -48.00
CA THR A 266 -16.20 32.93 -48.84
C THR A 266 -17.29 31.93 -48.47
N ASN A 267 -18.54 32.30 -48.72
CA ASN A 267 -19.69 31.40 -48.64
C ASN A 267 -20.06 30.77 -49.99
N ASN A 268 -19.45 31.24 -51.08
CA ASN A 268 -19.74 30.76 -52.42
C ASN A 268 -18.82 29.59 -52.80
N SER A 269 -19.43 28.44 -53.10
CA SER A 269 -18.68 27.22 -53.47
C SER A 269 -17.97 27.29 -54.82
N THR A 270 -18.37 28.22 -55.69
CA THR A 270 -17.79 28.39 -57.03
C THR A 270 -16.70 29.45 -57.08
N GLU A 271 -16.48 30.18 -55.98
CA GLU A 271 -15.49 31.23 -55.91
C GLU A 271 -14.10 30.64 -55.67
N ASN A 272 -13.19 30.93 -56.59
CA ASN A 272 -11.80 30.49 -56.52
C ASN A 272 -10.91 31.74 -56.65
N PRO A 273 -10.22 32.15 -55.57
CA PRO A 273 -9.42 33.37 -55.53
C PRO A 273 -8.21 33.33 -56.47
N ASN A 274 -7.90 32.18 -57.09
CA ASN A 274 -6.89 32.08 -58.14
C ASN A 274 -7.37 32.65 -59.49
N PHE A 275 -8.67 32.86 -59.70
CA PHE A 275 -9.17 33.57 -60.88
C PHE A 275 -9.07 35.08 -60.68
N GLY A 276 -8.05 35.70 -61.28
CA GLY A 276 -7.81 37.15 -61.22
C GLY A 276 -6.83 37.62 -60.14
N SER A 277 -6.22 36.69 -59.39
CA SER A 277 -5.10 36.97 -58.48
C SER A 277 -3.79 36.41 -59.03
N THR A 278 -2.67 37.07 -58.73
CA THR A 278 -1.31 36.56 -59.04
C THR A 278 -0.74 35.70 -57.90
N GLN A 279 -1.50 35.52 -56.81
CA GLN A 279 -1.10 34.72 -55.65
C GLN A 279 -1.57 33.26 -55.77
N ASP A 280 -0.80 32.34 -55.18
CA ASP A 280 -1.10 30.91 -55.11
C ASP A 280 -1.95 30.61 -53.86
N TRP A 281 -3.24 30.40 -54.06
CA TRP A 281 -4.20 30.09 -53.00
C TRP A 281 -4.58 28.62 -53.01
N VAL A 282 -4.47 27.98 -51.84
CA VAL A 282 -4.88 26.59 -51.63
C VAL A 282 -6.06 26.55 -50.67
N ARG A 283 -7.06 25.75 -51.01
CA ARG A 283 -8.25 25.56 -50.18
C ARG A 283 -7.87 24.83 -48.90
N MET A 284 -8.35 25.33 -47.77
CA MET A 284 -8.20 24.69 -46.48
C MET A 284 -9.28 23.61 -46.32
N ASN A 285 -8.94 22.49 -45.68
CA ASN A 285 -9.92 21.47 -45.33
C ASN A 285 -10.31 21.63 -43.87
N ARG A 286 -11.58 21.38 -43.54
CA ARG A 286 -12.02 21.35 -42.15
C ARG A 286 -11.28 20.21 -41.44
N TYR A 287 -10.72 20.50 -40.27
CA TYR A 287 -10.10 19.47 -39.45
C TYR A 287 -11.20 18.61 -38.80
N LEU A 288 -11.08 17.30 -38.96
CA LEU A 288 -11.91 16.30 -38.28
C LEU A 288 -10.95 15.45 -37.42
N PRO A 289 -11.18 15.31 -36.11
CA PRO A 289 -10.34 14.50 -35.23
C PRO A 289 -10.46 13.00 -35.54
#